data_AF-A0A975DQV6-F1
#
_entry.id   AF-A0A975DQV6-F1
#
_cell.length_a   1.000
_cell.length_b   1.000
_cell.length_c   1.000
_cell.angle_alpha   90.00
_cell.angle_beta   90.00
_cell.angle_gamma   90.00
#
_symmetry.space_group_name_H-M   'P 1'
#
loop_
_entity.id
_entity.type
_entity.pdbx_description
1 polymer ?
#
loop_
_entity_poly.entity_id
_entity_poly.type
_entity_poly.pdbx_seq_one_letter_code
_entity_poly.pdbx_strand_id
1 'polypeptide(L)'
;MDAKEKAIGAEGAGRAADSGAVPWPERGPGRARLSARLSVSPAGAPTAAPPSPPSDGANFASGSAVAEVAHLMGDPARAHMLCALMGGMALTAGELADHGGITPQTASGHLAQMVAARLLVVERQGRHRYFRLAGIEVAEAVAALMALAATGPRRHRPPGPRDAALRRARTCYDHMAGRLAVALAAALEAGGHVELHEGAGLVTPAGRLFLAELGIDAERSGVGRRPLCRTCLDWSERRPHLAGRLGAALLARFLALDWVACVPGSRALTVTRKGESGFADWFGIAARGEDEQPGRL
;
A
#
# COMPACT_ATOMS: atom_id res chain seq x y z
N MET A 1 43.56 -33.71 31.59
CA MET A 1 43.63 -32.67 32.62
C MET A 1 42.55 -31.60 32.39
N ASP A 2 41.27 -31.76 32.74
CA ASP A 2 40.35 -32.89 32.99
C ASP A 2 38.93 -32.27 32.85
N ALA A 3 37.94 -32.85 32.15
CA ALA A 3 37.25 -34.13 32.35
C ALA A 3 36.40 -34.18 33.64
N LYS A 4 35.12 -33.80 33.53
CA LYS A 4 33.88 -34.26 34.22
C LYS A 4 32.81 -33.14 34.15
N GLU A 5 31.61 -33.27 33.58
CA GLU A 5 30.66 -34.39 33.49
C GLU A 5 29.96 -34.75 34.83
N LYS A 6 28.71 -34.29 34.97
CA LYS A 6 27.61 -35.06 35.57
C LYS A 6 26.25 -34.49 35.17
N ALA A 7 25.27 -35.38 34.99
CA ALA A 7 23.93 -35.11 34.48
C ALA A 7 22.84 -35.42 35.53
N ILE A 8 21.59 -35.55 35.07
CA ILE A 8 20.35 -35.97 35.80
C ILE A 8 19.65 -34.81 36.55
N GLY A 9 18.34 -34.58 36.47
CA GLY A 9 17.28 -35.20 35.64
C GLY A 9 15.92 -35.29 36.36
N ALA A 10 14.85 -34.71 35.78
CA ALA A 10 13.40 -34.94 36.02
C ALA A 10 12.64 -34.02 35.03
N GLU A 11 11.84 -34.44 34.06
CA GLU A 11 10.60 -35.26 34.02
C GLU A 11 9.35 -34.60 34.63
N GLY A 12 8.24 -34.62 33.86
CA GLY A 12 6.94 -34.00 34.20
C GLY A 12 6.42 -33.03 33.11
N ALA A 13 6.15 -33.45 31.87
CA ALA A 13 4.91 -34.11 31.41
C ALA A 13 3.71 -33.16 31.19
N GLY A 14 3.22 -33.02 29.94
CA GLY A 14 1.96 -32.30 29.65
C GLY A 14 1.72 -31.82 28.20
N ARG A 15 1.24 -32.73 27.34
CA ARG A 15 0.22 -32.59 26.25
C ARG A 15 -0.32 -31.17 25.88
N ALA A 16 -0.72 -30.85 24.64
CA ALA A 16 -0.72 -31.51 23.32
C ALA A 16 -1.27 -30.53 22.24
N ALA A 17 -1.25 -30.94 20.95
CA ALA A 17 -1.91 -30.34 19.78
C ALA A 17 -1.45 -28.91 19.38
N ASP A 18 -0.88 -28.67 18.20
CA ASP A 18 -1.45 -28.86 16.85
C ASP A 18 -2.68 -27.98 16.58
N SER A 19 -2.48 -26.94 15.76
CA SER A 19 -3.55 -26.26 15.02
C SER A 19 -2.96 -25.51 13.81
N GLY A 20 -2.66 -26.24 12.75
CA GLY A 20 -2.61 -25.64 11.42
C GLY A 20 -4.02 -25.17 11.00
N ALA A 21 -4.18 -23.91 10.60
CA ALA A 21 -5.44 -23.40 10.04
C ALA A 21 -5.23 -22.22 9.07
N VAL A 22 -5.24 -22.55 7.78
CA VAL A 22 -5.51 -21.67 6.63
C VAL A 22 -6.69 -22.31 5.88
N PRO A 23 -7.54 -21.60 5.10
CA PRO A 23 -8.10 -20.26 5.22
C PRO A 23 -9.64 -20.29 5.46
N TRP A 24 -10.31 -19.13 5.55
CA TRP A 24 -11.78 -19.05 5.58
C TRP A 24 -12.40 -18.85 4.18
N PRO A 25 -13.38 -19.68 3.74
CA PRO A 25 -14.15 -19.47 2.52
C PRO A 25 -15.54 -18.83 2.75
N GLU A 26 -16.08 -18.19 1.73
CA GLU A 26 -17.44 -17.62 1.72
C GLU A 26 -18.56 -18.66 1.51
N ARG A 27 -19.75 -18.42 2.10
CA ARG A 27 -21.06 -18.29 1.41
C ARG A 27 -22.25 -18.27 2.39
N GLY A 28 -23.29 -17.48 2.10
CA GLY A 28 -24.66 -17.68 2.63
C GLY A 28 -25.54 -18.38 1.56
N PRO A 29 -26.88 -18.23 1.55
CA PRO A 29 -27.82 -17.78 2.59
C PRO A 29 -28.99 -18.78 2.84
N GLY A 30 -29.80 -18.62 3.91
CA GLY A 30 -30.91 -19.56 4.21
C GLY A 30 -32.09 -19.01 5.07
N ARG A 31 -33.28 -19.02 4.46
CA ARG A 31 -34.66 -18.77 4.99
C ARG A 31 -35.03 -19.79 6.12
N ALA A 32 -36.06 -19.69 6.97
CA ALA A 32 -37.10 -18.72 7.43
C ALA A 32 -37.70 -19.33 8.75
N ARG A 33 -38.50 -18.68 9.62
CA ARG A 33 -39.94 -18.34 9.48
C ARG A 33 -40.48 -17.65 10.76
N LEU A 34 -41.31 -16.62 10.55
CA LEU A 34 -42.65 -16.35 11.14
C LEU A 34 -43.01 -16.82 12.58
N SER A 35 -43.40 -15.85 13.42
CA SER A 35 -44.70 -15.92 14.12
C SER A 35 -45.28 -14.51 14.31
N ALA A 36 -46.59 -14.34 14.09
CA ALA A 36 -47.25 -13.03 14.10
C ALA A 36 -48.07 -12.81 15.39
N ARG A 37 -48.35 -11.55 15.72
CA ARG A 37 -49.58 -11.11 16.40
C ARG A 37 -49.94 -9.69 15.96
N LEU A 38 -51.23 -9.47 15.68
CA LEU A 38 -51.81 -8.22 15.18
C LEU A 38 -52.47 -7.45 16.33
N SER A 39 -52.44 -6.11 16.28
CA SER A 39 -53.35 -5.24 17.03
C SER A 39 -53.55 -3.90 16.32
N VAL A 40 -54.81 -3.45 16.24
CA VAL A 40 -55.35 -2.30 15.48
C VAL A 40 -56.47 -1.71 16.36
N SER A 41 -56.75 -0.41 16.47
CA SER A 41 -56.53 0.80 15.64
C SER A 41 -56.22 2.01 16.57
N PRO A 42 -56.37 3.32 16.24
CA PRO A 42 -56.63 3.99 14.94
C PRO A 42 -55.80 5.27 14.60
N ALA A 43 -55.85 5.63 13.31
CA ALA A 43 -55.88 6.97 12.68
C ALA A 43 -55.16 8.20 13.29
N GLY A 44 -54.34 8.87 12.44
CA GLY A 44 -54.31 10.35 12.41
C GLY A 44 -52.95 11.07 12.36
N ALA A 45 -52.18 10.97 11.26
CA ALA A 45 -51.11 11.94 10.95
C ALA A 45 -50.87 12.03 9.42
N PRO A 46 -50.57 13.21 8.86
CA PRO A 46 -50.35 13.37 7.42
C PRO A 46 -49.09 12.64 6.96
N THR A 47 -49.15 12.05 5.76
CA THR A 47 -48.07 11.27 5.17
C THR A 47 -46.86 12.13 4.89
N ALA A 48 -45.75 11.88 5.60
CA ALA A 48 -44.45 12.39 5.18
C ALA A 48 -44.14 11.86 3.77
N ALA A 49 -43.75 12.76 2.86
CA ALA A 49 -43.28 12.36 1.54
C ALA A 49 -42.08 11.39 1.69
N PRO A 50 -41.92 10.40 0.79
CA PRO A 50 -40.74 9.55 0.82
C PRO A 50 -39.49 10.45 0.69
N PRO A 51 -38.39 10.15 1.41
CA PRO A 51 -37.16 10.91 1.24
C PRO A 51 -36.76 10.83 -0.23
N SER A 52 -36.57 12.00 -0.86
CA SER A 52 -36.00 12.09 -2.20
C SER A 52 -34.73 11.24 -2.26
N PRO A 53 -34.47 10.53 -3.37
CA PRO A 53 -33.20 9.84 -3.52
C PRO A 53 -32.06 10.83 -3.29
N PRO A 54 -30.92 10.40 -2.69
CA PRO A 54 -29.77 11.28 -2.53
C PRO A 54 -29.45 11.84 -3.91
N SER A 55 -29.48 13.16 -4.04
CA SER A 55 -29.08 13.79 -5.28
C SER A 55 -27.63 13.41 -5.55
N ASP A 56 -27.34 12.93 -6.77
CA ASP A 56 -25.99 12.78 -7.30
C ASP A 56 -25.38 14.17 -7.55
N GLY A 57 -25.34 14.99 -6.50
CA GLY A 57 -24.57 16.21 -6.44
C GLY A 57 -23.11 15.81 -6.48
N ALA A 58 -22.51 15.90 -7.67
CA ALA A 58 -21.08 15.87 -7.84
C ALA A 58 -20.47 16.83 -6.81
N ASN A 59 -19.78 16.27 -5.82
CA ASN A 59 -19.37 17.00 -4.62
C ASN A 59 -18.29 18.02 -5.00
N PHE A 60 -18.73 19.22 -5.37
CA PHE A 60 -17.86 20.25 -5.92
C PHE A 60 -16.94 20.74 -4.81
N ALA A 61 -15.65 20.40 -4.91
CA ALA A 61 -14.67 20.77 -3.91
C ALA A 61 -14.54 22.29 -3.85
N SER A 62 -15.08 22.90 -2.79
CA SER A 62 -14.91 24.33 -2.56
C SER A 62 -13.44 24.65 -2.26
N GLY A 63 -13.02 25.89 -2.52
CA GLY A 63 -11.69 26.35 -2.13
C GLY A 63 -11.41 26.19 -0.63
N SER A 64 -12.45 26.26 0.22
CA SER A 64 -12.36 25.99 1.65
C SER A 64 -12.08 24.51 1.98
N ALA A 65 -12.75 23.56 1.31
CA ALA A 65 -12.49 22.13 1.50
C ALA A 65 -11.09 21.74 1.02
N VAL A 66 -10.62 22.34 -0.09
CA VAL A 66 -9.24 22.18 -0.56
C VAL A 66 -8.25 22.75 0.46
N ALA A 67 -8.51 23.94 1.00
CA ALA A 67 -7.65 24.56 2.02
C ALA A 67 -7.58 23.76 3.33
N GLU A 68 -8.69 23.16 3.78
CA GLU A 68 -8.73 22.28 4.95
C GLU A 68 -7.85 21.04 4.77
N VAL A 69 -8.00 20.33 3.66
CA VAL A 69 -7.16 19.17 3.32
C VAL A 69 -5.69 19.59 3.19
N ALA A 70 -5.40 20.68 2.49
CA ALA A 70 -4.04 21.18 2.32
C ALA A 70 -3.40 21.59 3.66
N HIS A 71 -4.15 22.21 4.57
CA HIS A 71 -3.67 22.55 5.92
C HIS A 71 -3.36 21.29 6.75
N LEU A 72 -4.15 20.22 6.61
CA LEU A 72 -3.86 18.95 7.28
C LEU A 72 -2.63 18.25 6.68
N MET A 73 -2.42 18.31 5.37
CA MET A 73 -1.25 17.69 4.72
C MET A 73 0.04 18.53 4.86
N GLY A 74 -0.06 19.86 5.02
CA GLY A 74 1.06 20.79 5.03
C GLY A 74 1.85 20.92 6.34
N ASP A 75 1.45 20.18 7.38
CA ASP A 75 2.16 20.13 8.66
C ASP A 75 3.31 19.11 8.63
N PRO A 76 4.51 19.42 9.16
CA PRO A 76 5.67 18.53 9.04
C PRO A 76 5.47 17.13 9.66
N ALA A 77 4.82 17.03 10.83
CA ALA A 77 4.62 15.75 11.49
C ALA A 77 3.55 14.92 10.77
N ARG A 78 2.44 15.56 10.37
CA ARG A 78 1.38 14.92 9.58
C ARG A 78 1.89 14.47 8.20
N ALA A 79 2.70 15.29 7.55
CA ALA A 79 3.36 14.94 6.29
C ALA A 79 4.23 13.68 6.45
N HIS A 80 5.08 13.60 7.47
CA HIS A 80 5.89 12.40 7.72
C HIS A 80 5.04 11.16 8.03
N MET A 81 3.97 11.28 8.81
CA MET A 81 3.02 10.19 9.07
C MET A 81 2.39 9.68 7.76
N LEU A 82 1.89 10.58 6.91
CA LEU A 82 1.34 10.24 5.60
C LEU A 82 2.41 9.57 4.71
N CYS A 83 3.65 10.07 4.72
CA CYS A 83 4.78 9.50 3.97
C CYS A 83 5.14 8.07 4.39
N ALA A 84 4.92 7.71 5.66
CA ALA A 84 5.12 6.37 6.20
C ALA A 84 4.00 5.40 5.75
N LEU A 85 2.74 5.83 5.86
CA LEU A 85 1.56 5.04 5.49
C LEU A 85 1.42 4.78 3.97
N MET A 86 2.14 5.54 3.15
CA MET A 86 2.40 5.22 1.74
C MET A 86 3.12 3.89 1.50
N GLY A 87 3.41 3.09 2.54
CA GLY A 87 3.83 1.70 2.40
C GLY A 87 2.70 0.69 2.20
N GLY A 88 1.44 1.12 2.30
CA GLY A 88 0.27 0.23 2.32
C GLY A 88 0.00 -0.42 3.69
N MET A 89 1.03 -0.51 4.53
CA MET A 89 0.93 -1.00 5.91
C MET A 89 0.12 -0.06 6.81
N ALA A 90 -0.70 -0.64 7.68
CA ALA A 90 -1.35 0.09 8.76
C ALA A 90 -0.40 0.16 9.98
N LEU A 91 -0.22 1.35 10.55
CA LEU A 91 0.72 1.61 11.66
C LEU A 91 -0.01 2.07 12.91
N THR A 92 0.55 1.79 14.09
CA THR A 92 0.02 2.28 15.37
C THR A 92 0.28 3.76 15.58
N ALA A 93 -0.43 4.38 16.53
CA ALA A 93 -0.19 5.77 16.92
C ALA A 93 1.24 6.02 17.46
N GLY A 94 1.90 5.01 18.03
CA GLY A 94 3.28 5.11 18.51
C GLY A 94 4.28 5.22 17.35
N GLU A 95 4.24 4.25 16.43
CA GLU A 95 5.09 4.25 15.24
C GLU A 95 4.90 5.52 14.39
N LEU A 96 3.66 6.03 14.30
CA LEU A 96 3.37 7.28 13.62
C LEU A 96 3.89 8.52 14.37
N ALA A 97 3.90 8.50 15.71
CA ALA A 97 4.54 9.54 16.51
C ALA A 97 6.06 9.59 16.27
N ASP A 98 6.71 8.42 16.22
CA ASP A 98 8.14 8.28 15.90
C ASP A 98 8.45 8.80 14.50
N HIS A 99 7.63 8.47 13.49
CA HIS A 99 7.74 9.02 12.14
C HIS A 99 7.54 10.54 12.11
N GLY A 100 6.60 11.08 12.90
CA GLY A 100 6.35 12.51 13.03
C GLY A 100 7.44 13.26 13.78
N GLY A 101 8.28 12.58 14.57
CA GLY A 101 9.24 13.21 15.48
C GLY A 101 8.58 13.90 16.68
N ILE A 102 7.43 13.40 17.14
CA ILE A 102 6.59 14.03 18.18
C ILE A 102 6.13 13.03 19.24
N THR A 103 5.53 13.51 20.33
CA THR A 103 5.01 12.62 21.39
C THR A 103 3.75 11.87 20.95
N PRO A 104 3.46 10.67 21.50
CA PRO A 104 2.21 9.95 21.26
C PRO A 104 0.95 10.76 21.61
N GLN A 105 1.04 11.64 22.61
CA GLN A 105 -0.02 12.56 23.03
C GLN A 105 -0.31 13.57 21.92
N THR A 106 0.71 14.23 21.38
CA THR A 106 0.59 15.15 20.23
C THR A 106 0.08 14.43 18.98
N ALA A 107 0.64 13.25 18.69
CA ALA A 107 0.23 12.43 17.55
C ALA A 107 -1.24 12.06 17.59
N SER A 108 -1.80 11.75 18.76
CA SER A 108 -3.21 11.41 18.92
C SER A 108 -4.16 12.51 18.43
N GLY A 109 -3.82 13.79 18.65
CA GLY A 109 -4.58 14.93 18.14
C GLY A 109 -4.53 15.04 16.61
N HIS A 110 -3.33 14.93 16.03
CA HIS A 110 -3.17 14.95 14.57
C HIS A 110 -3.86 13.78 13.87
N LEU A 111 -3.78 12.57 14.44
CA LEU A 111 -4.45 11.39 13.93
C LEU A 111 -5.97 11.56 13.97
N ALA A 112 -6.53 12.13 15.04
CA ALA A 112 -7.96 12.45 15.12
C ALA A 112 -8.40 13.44 14.03
N GLN A 113 -7.62 14.51 13.80
CA GLN A 113 -7.89 15.47 12.72
C GLN A 113 -7.86 14.84 11.33
N MET A 114 -6.82 14.05 11.03
CA MET A 114 -6.68 13.38 9.73
C MET A 114 -7.73 12.28 9.49
N VAL A 115 -8.23 11.62 10.55
CA VAL A 115 -9.36 10.69 10.46
C VAL A 115 -10.68 11.43 10.22
N ALA A 116 -10.92 12.55 10.91
CA ALA A 116 -12.12 13.37 10.72
C ALA A 116 -12.23 13.89 9.27
N ALA A 117 -11.11 14.37 8.70
CA ALA A 117 -11.02 14.79 7.30
C ALA A 117 -10.90 13.64 6.28
N ARG A 118 -11.06 12.37 6.71
CA ARG A 118 -11.00 11.17 5.87
C ARG A 118 -9.69 11.00 5.07
N LEU A 119 -8.58 11.53 5.56
CA LEU A 119 -7.24 11.22 5.04
C LEU A 119 -6.77 9.84 5.54
N LEU A 120 -7.17 9.50 6.77
CA LEU A 120 -6.89 8.22 7.41
C LEU A 120 -8.17 7.46 7.76
N VAL A 121 -8.07 6.14 7.85
CA VAL A 121 -9.05 5.26 8.51
C VAL A 121 -8.39 4.50 9.64
N VAL A 122 -9.19 4.11 10.64
CA VAL A 122 -8.74 3.41 11.84
C VAL A 122 -9.33 2.01 11.89
N GLU A 123 -8.46 1.02 12.00
CA GLU A 123 -8.82 -0.38 12.22
C GLU A 123 -8.46 -0.77 13.66
N ARG A 124 -9.35 -1.51 14.33
CA ARG A 124 -9.14 -1.98 15.70
C ARG A 124 -8.78 -3.46 15.66
N GLN A 125 -7.60 -3.80 16.17
CA GLN A 125 -7.17 -5.19 16.29
C GLN A 125 -6.72 -5.43 17.75
N GLY A 126 -7.55 -6.17 18.48
CA GLY A 126 -7.41 -6.33 19.93
C GLY A 126 -7.42 -4.96 20.65
N ARG A 127 -6.41 -4.73 21.49
CA ARG A 127 -6.22 -3.48 22.25
C ARG A 127 -5.61 -2.33 21.43
N HIS A 128 -5.13 -2.59 20.22
CA HIS A 128 -4.38 -1.61 19.42
C HIS A 128 -5.26 -0.99 18.32
N ARG A 129 -5.00 0.29 18.03
CA ARG A 129 -5.58 1.02 16.90
C ARG A 129 -4.49 1.18 15.84
N TYR A 130 -4.80 0.71 14.64
CA TYR A 130 -3.94 0.84 13.47
C TYR A 130 -4.55 1.85 12.51
N PHE A 131 -3.72 2.69 11.92
CA PHE A 131 -4.10 3.77 11.02
C PHE A 131 -3.51 3.46 9.65
N ARG A 132 -4.31 3.65 8.59
CA ARG A 132 -3.84 3.59 7.20
C ARG A 132 -4.46 4.72 6.39
N LEU A 133 -3.91 4.98 5.21
CA LEU A 133 -4.52 5.91 4.25
C LEU A 133 -5.95 5.45 3.94
N ALA A 134 -6.88 6.40 3.87
CA ALA A 134 -8.30 6.11 3.68
C ALA A 134 -8.61 5.48 2.31
N GLY A 135 -7.83 5.83 1.29
CA GLY A 135 -7.96 5.37 -0.08
C GLY A 135 -6.72 5.66 -0.92
N ILE A 136 -6.74 5.19 -2.17
CA ILE A 136 -5.64 5.40 -3.12
C ILE A 136 -5.52 6.88 -3.53
N GLU A 137 -6.63 7.61 -3.50
CA GLU A 137 -6.74 9.03 -3.81
C GLU A 137 -5.88 9.88 -2.84
N VAL A 138 -5.83 9.50 -1.56
CA VAL A 138 -4.95 10.13 -0.56
C VAL A 138 -3.49 9.82 -0.87
N ALA A 139 -3.19 8.57 -1.27
CA ALA A 139 -1.83 8.17 -1.64
C ALA A 139 -1.33 8.95 -2.87
N GLU A 140 -2.19 9.17 -3.86
CA GLU A 140 -1.90 9.96 -5.05
C GLU A 140 -1.67 11.44 -4.71
N ALA A 141 -2.49 12.03 -3.84
CA ALA A 141 -2.28 13.41 -3.37
C ALA A 141 -0.93 13.56 -2.63
N VAL A 142 -0.57 12.60 -1.77
CA VAL A 142 0.75 12.58 -1.10
C VAL A 142 1.89 12.44 -2.12
N ALA A 143 1.76 11.55 -3.10
CA ALA A 143 2.76 11.36 -4.15
C ALA A 143 2.95 12.61 -5.04
N ALA A 144 1.85 13.29 -5.40
CA ALA A 144 1.89 14.54 -6.14
C ALA A 144 2.61 15.66 -5.37
N LEU A 145 2.32 15.79 -4.06
CA LEU A 145 3.03 16.74 -3.19
C LEU A 145 4.52 16.38 -3.05
N MET A 146 4.89 15.10 -2.97
CA MET A 146 6.30 14.67 -2.99
C MET A 146 6.99 15.06 -4.30
N ALA A 147 6.34 14.86 -5.46
CA ALA A 147 6.89 15.21 -6.76
C ALA A 147 7.09 16.74 -6.90
N LEU A 148 6.13 17.55 -6.44
CA LEU A 148 6.24 19.01 -6.41
C LEU A 148 7.31 19.49 -5.41
N ALA A 149 7.39 18.90 -4.22
CA ALA A 149 8.45 19.21 -3.26
C ALA A 149 9.84 18.88 -3.81
N ALA A 150 9.96 17.84 -4.64
CA ALA A 150 11.21 17.46 -5.30
C ALA A 150 11.66 18.43 -6.40
N THR A 151 10.80 19.31 -6.94
CA THR A 151 11.19 20.38 -7.88
C THR A 151 11.50 21.71 -7.20
N GLY A 152 11.14 21.88 -5.92
CA GLY A 152 11.45 23.06 -5.13
C GLY A 152 12.95 23.26 -4.82
N PRO A 153 13.30 24.35 -4.11
CA PRO A 153 14.69 24.64 -3.75
C PRO A 153 15.34 23.48 -3.00
N ARG A 154 16.51 23.03 -3.47
CA ARG A 154 17.27 21.95 -2.82
C ARG A 154 17.72 22.39 -1.42
N ARG A 155 16.95 22.03 -0.40
CA ARG A 155 17.42 22.04 0.99
C ARG A 155 18.63 21.11 1.07
N HIS A 156 19.77 21.59 1.53
CA HIS A 156 21.01 20.82 1.53
C HIS A 156 20.95 19.68 2.57
N ARG A 157 20.53 18.51 2.08
CA ARG A 157 20.57 17.24 2.81
C ARG A 157 21.15 16.19 1.86
N PRO A 158 22.40 15.73 2.05
CA PRO A 158 22.95 14.65 1.24
C PRO A 158 22.09 13.39 1.42
N PRO A 159 21.83 12.59 0.36
CA PRO A 159 21.05 11.36 0.48
C PRO A 159 21.72 10.38 1.43
N GLY A 160 21.00 9.89 2.44
CA GLY A 160 21.48 8.81 3.29
C GLY A 160 21.29 7.42 2.62
N PRO A 161 21.87 6.34 3.16
CA PRO A 161 21.64 4.99 2.66
C PRO A 161 20.15 4.59 2.59
N ARG A 162 19.32 5.10 3.52
CA ARG A 162 17.86 4.94 3.50
C ARG A 162 17.21 5.60 2.28
N ASP A 163 17.73 6.76 1.84
CA ASP A 163 17.26 7.44 0.62
C ASP A 163 17.72 6.70 -0.63
N ALA A 164 18.95 6.15 -0.65
CA ALA A 164 19.44 5.33 -1.75
C ALA A 164 18.58 4.07 -1.94
N ALA A 165 18.30 3.33 -0.86
CA ALA A 165 17.42 2.17 -0.88
C ALA A 165 16.00 2.52 -1.37
N LEU A 166 15.40 3.60 -0.86
CA LEU A 166 14.07 4.06 -1.28
C LEU A 166 14.01 4.51 -2.75
N ARG A 167 15.10 5.07 -3.29
CA ARG A 167 15.20 5.43 -4.72
C ARG A 167 15.36 4.20 -5.60
N ARG A 168 16.13 3.20 -5.17
CA ARG A 168 16.35 1.95 -5.93
C ARG A 168 15.06 1.16 -6.13
N ALA A 169 14.40 0.78 -5.03
CA ALA A 169 13.11 0.07 -5.06
C ALA A 169 12.33 0.28 -3.76
N ARG A 170 11.02 0.54 -3.88
CA ARG A 170 10.11 0.72 -2.73
C ARG A 170 8.66 0.40 -3.11
N THR A 171 7.78 0.35 -2.12
CA THR A 171 6.32 0.43 -2.34
C THR A 171 5.85 1.88 -2.44
N CYS A 172 4.95 2.17 -3.38
CA CYS A 172 4.17 3.40 -3.47
C CYS A 172 2.71 3.02 -3.29
N TYR A 173 2.27 2.98 -2.03
CA TYR A 173 1.06 2.28 -1.61
C TYR A 173 1.16 0.77 -1.89
N ASP A 174 0.45 0.24 -2.87
CA ASP A 174 0.28 -1.20 -3.13
C ASP A 174 0.99 -1.71 -4.39
N HIS A 175 1.81 -0.87 -5.03
CA HIS A 175 2.58 -1.20 -6.23
C HIS A 175 4.03 -0.73 -6.07
N MET A 176 4.92 -1.26 -6.91
CA MET A 176 6.35 -0.97 -6.85
C MET A 176 6.68 0.40 -7.46
N ALA A 177 7.66 1.10 -6.88
CA ALA A 177 8.21 2.38 -7.30
C ALA A 177 9.73 2.43 -7.10
N GLY A 178 10.36 3.54 -7.52
CA GLY A 178 11.81 3.69 -7.62
C GLY A 178 12.35 3.29 -9.00
N ARG A 179 13.67 3.40 -9.15
CA ARG A 179 14.41 3.14 -10.40
C ARG A 179 14.06 1.80 -11.03
N LEU A 180 13.94 0.74 -10.23
CA LEU A 180 13.55 -0.59 -10.70
C LEU A 180 12.14 -0.62 -11.31
N ALA A 181 11.18 0.09 -10.73
CA ALA A 181 9.80 0.14 -11.23
C ALA A 181 9.66 0.96 -12.51
N VAL A 182 10.46 2.03 -12.63
CA VAL A 182 10.55 2.85 -13.86
C VAL A 182 11.23 2.05 -14.98
N ALA A 183 12.30 1.30 -14.67
CA ALA A 183 12.94 0.40 -15.62
C ALA A 183 11.98 -0.71 -16.08
N LEU A 184 11.20 -1.30 -15.15
CA LEU A 184 10.17 -2.30 -15.44
C LEU A 184 9.07 -1.76 -16.36
N ALA A 185 8.57 -0.54 -16.11
CA ALA A 185 7.58 0.11 -16.96
C ALA A 185 8.12 0.31 -18.38
N ALA A 186 9.36 0.83 -18.50
CA ALA A 186 10.02 1.05 -19.78
C ALA A 186 10.32 -0.26 -20.53
N ALA A 187 10.68 -1.35 -19.84
CA ALA A 187 10.92 -2.65 -20.46
C ALA A 187 9.62 -3.29 -21.00
N LEU A 188 8.53 -3.21 -20.24
CA LEU A 188 7.21 -3.68 -20.67
C LEU A 188 6.66 -2.87 -21.86
N GLU A 189 6.92 -1.55 -21.88
CA GLU A 189 6.55 -0.67 -23.01
C GLU A 189 7.42 -0.96 -24.25
N ALA A 190 8.73 -1.07 -24.11
CA ALA A 190 9.65 -1.40 -25.21
C ALA A 190 9.41 -2.80 -25.81
N GLY A 191 8.97 -3.77 -25.00
CA GLY A 191 8.53 -5.09 -25.45
C GLY A 191 7.13 -5.12 -26.09
N GLY A 192 6.43 -3.98 -26.16
CA GLY A 192 5.06 -3.89 -26.68
C GLY A 192 4.03 -4.63 -25.83
N HIS A 193 4.30 -4.86 -24.54
CA HIS A 193 3.38 -5.52 -23.60
C HIS A 193 2.39 -4.54 -22.97
N VAL A 194 2.76 -3.26 -22.86
CA VAL A 194 1.88 -2.17 -22.42
C VAL A 194 2.06 -0.96 -23.31
N GLU A 195 1.01 -0.16 -23.43
CA GLU A 195 1.03 1.19 -24.02
C GLU A 195 0.76 2.17 -22.88
N LEU A 196 1.67 3.12 -22.62
CA LEU A 196 1.59 4.04 -21.50
C LEU A 196 1.34 5.48 -21.95
N HIS A 197 0.43 6.16 -21.26
CA HIS A 197 0.09 7.56 -21.48
C HIS A 197 -0.03 8.28 -20.13
N GLU A 198 -0.16 9.60 -20.14
CA GLU A 198 -0.28 10.37 -18.89
C GLU A 198 -1.50 9.92 -18.07
N GLY A 199 -1.24 9.34 -16.90
CA GLY A 199 -2.27 8.88 -15.96
C GLY A 199 -2.97 7.58 -16.36
N ALA A 200 -2.64 6.97 -17.50
CA ALA A 200 -3.36 5.84 -18.10
C ALA A 200 -2.42 4.79 -18.71
N GLY A 201 -2.92 3.59 -18.97
CA GLY A 201 -2.17 2.59 -19.72
C GLY A 201 -3.03 1.40 -20.13
N LEU A 202 -2.66 0.78 -21.23
CA LEU A 202 -3.32 -0.40 -21.79
C LEU A 202 -2.39 -1.60 -21.74
N VAL A 203 -2.95 -2.80 -21.52
CA VAL A 203 -2.20 -4.06 -21.63
C VAL A 203 -2.53 -4.67 -22.99
N THR A 204 -1.51 -4.79 -23.84
CA THR A 204 -1.68 -5.29 -25.21
C THR A 204 -2.01 -6.79 -25.21
N PRO A 205 -2.56 -7.35 -26.30
CA PRO A 205 -2.76 -8.80 -26.41
C PRO A 205 -1.47 -9.62 -26.15
N ALA A 206 -0.32 -9.14 -26.65
CA ALA A 206 0.98 -9.75 -26.39
C ALA A 206 1.38 -9.66 -24.90
N GLY A 207 1.15 -8.50 -24.27
CA GLY A 207 1.40 -8.30 -22.84
C GLY A 207 0.55 -9.21 -21.95
N ARG A 208 -0.69 -9.52 -22.35
CA ARG A 208 -1.55 -10.46 -21.62
C ARG A 208 -1.00 -11.88 -21.61
N LEU A 209 -0.43 -12.34 -22.74
CA LEU A 209 0.22 -13.64 -22.83
C LEU A 209 1.50 -13.68 -21.99
N PHE A 210 2.37 -12.68 -22.13
CA PHE A 210 3.60 -12.54 -21.34
C PHE A 210 3.33 -12.49 -19.83
N LEU A 211 2.34 -11.71 -19.39
CA LEU A 211 1.94 -11.64 -17.99
C LEU A 211 1.36 -12.97 -17.49
N ALA A 212 0.56 -13.67 -18.30
CA ALA A 212 0.04 -14.99 -17.93
C ALA A 212 1.16 -16.03 -17.78
N GLU A 213 2.17 -16.00 -18.66
CA GLU A 213 3.37 -16.84 -18.56
C GLU A 213 4.19 -16.54 -17.29
N LEU A 214 4.34 -15.26 -16.96
CA LEU A 214 4.92 -14.81 -15.69
C LEU A 214 4.07 -15.23 -14.47
N GLY A 215 2.83 -15.70 -14.66
CA GLY A 215 1.91 -16.12 -13.60
C GLY A 215 1.02 -15.00 -13.04
N ILE A 216 0.76 -13.96 -13.84
CA ILE A 216 -0.07 -12.79 -13.51
C ILE A 216 -1.34 -12.82 -14.36
N ASP A 217 -2.46 -13.15 -13.72
CA ASP A 217 -3.78 -13.03 -14.36
C ASP A 217 -4.28 -11.58 -14.29
N ALA A 218 -3.93 -10.82 -15.34
CA ALA A 218 -4.35 -9.45 -15.51
C ALA A 218 -5.89 -9.29 -15.56
N GLU A 219 -6.65 -10.29 -16.04
CA GLU A 219 -8.11 -10.20 -16.21
C GLU A 219 -8.89 -10.59 -14.93
N ARG A 220 -8.52 -11.70 -14.27
CA ARG A 220 -9.17 -12.15 -13.03
C ARG A 220 -9.05 -11.18 -11.86
N SER A 221 -8.17 -10.18 -11.95
CA SER A 221 -7.95 -9.15 -10.93
C SER A 221 -9.12 -8.15 -10.72
N GLY A 222 -10.35 -8.52 -11.11
CA GLY A 222 -11.61 -8.01 -10.52
C GLY A 222 -12.35 -6.93 -11.30
N VAL A 223 -13.64 -7.16 -11.55
CA VAL A 223 -14.59 -6.12 -11.98
C VAL A 223 -14.73 -5.09 -10.84
N GLY A 224 -14.35 -3.84 -11.10
CA GLY A 224 -14.42 -2.76 -10.12
C GLY A 224 -13.97 -1.42 -10.71
N ARG A 225 -14.17 -0.31 -9.98
CA ARG A 225 -13.87 1.06 -10.44
C ARG A 225 -12.38 1.34 -10.67
N ARG A 226 -11.48 0.45 -10.27
CA ARG A 226 -10.02 0.66 -10.35
C ARG A 226 -9.50 0.25 -11.74
N PRO A 227 -8.74 1.12 -12.43
CA PRO A 227 -8.21 0.81 -13.77
C PRO A 227 -7.26 -0.40 -13.74
N LEU A 228 -7.27 -1.16 -14.84
CA LEU A 228 -6.41 -2.33 -15.05
C LEU A 228 -4.93 -1.92 -14.98
N CYS A 229 -4.55 -0.96 -15.81
CA CYS A 229 -3.21 -0.40 -15.87
C CYS A 229 -3.31 1.14 -15.87
N ARG A 230 -2.35 1.80 -15.23
CA ARG A 230 -2.13 3.24 -15.32
C ARG A 230 -0.70 3.59 -14.91
N THR A 231 -0.24 4.77 -15.28
CA THR A 231 1.00 5.32 -14.77
C THR A 231 0.81 6.03 -13.42
N CYS A 232 1.76 5.86 -12.50
CA CYS A 232 1.97 6.72 -11.34
C CYS A 232 3.32 7.45 -11.51
N LEU A 233 3.43 8.70 -11.05
CA LEU A 233 4.66 9.48 -11.19
C LEU A 233 5.64 9.18 -10.04
N ASP A 234 6.81 8.68 -10.38
CA ASP A 234 7.86 8.45 -9.38
C ASP A 234 8.49 9.77 -8.92
N TRP A 235 8.41 10.12 -7.64
CA TRP A 235 8.98 11.38 -7.13
C TRP A 235 10.52 11.42 -7.17
N SER A 236 11.20 10.26 -7.12
CA SER A 236 12.66 10.16 -7.10
C SER A 236 13.29 10.20 -8.48
N GLU A 237 12.68 9.52 -9.44
CA GLU A 237 13.16 9.36 -10.82
C GLU A 237 12.45 10.33 -11.79
N ARG A 238 11.33 10.94 -11.36
CA ARG A 238 10.46 11.85 -12.15
C ARG A 238 9.96 11.24 -13.46
N ARG A 239 9.69 9.93 -13.44
CA ARG A 239 9.23 9.15 -14.59
C ARG A 239 8.02 8.30 -14.20
N PRO A 240 7.14 7.95 -15.15
CA PRO A 240 6.03 7.06 -14.87
C PRO A 240 6.50 5.64 -14.51
N HIS A 241 5.80 5.01 -13.58
CA HIS A 241 5.88 3.59 -13.27
C HIS A 241 4.48 2.97 -13.22
N LEU A 242 4.38 1.64 -13.24
CA LEU A 242 3.09 0.94 -13.32
C LEU A 242 2.33 0.93 -12.00
N ALA A 243 1.04 1.27 -12.08
CA ALA A 243 0.07 1.27 -10.99
C ALA A 243 -1.29 0.71 -11.47
N GLY A 244 -2.32 0.78 -10.63
CA GLY A 244 -3.59 0.10 -10.87
C GLY A 244 -3.52 -1.38 -10.51
N ARG A 245 -4.46 -2.19 -11.03
CA ARG A 245 -4.49 -3.65 -10.78
C ARG A 245 -3.19 -4.34 -11.20
N LEU A 246 -2.64 -3.98 -12.36
CA LEU A 246 -1.39 -4.54 -12.89
C LEU A 246 -0.20 -4.25 -11.98
N GLY A 247 -0.02 -3.00 -11.54
CA GLY A 247 1.08 -2.62 -10.65
C GLY A 247 1.05 -3.38 -9.31
N ALA A 248 -0.15 -3.60 -8.77
CA ALA A 248 -0.34 -4.40 -7.56
C ALA A 248 -0.08 -5.89 -7.78
N ALA A 249 -0.57 -6.46 -8.89
CA ALA A 249 -0.35 -7.85 -9.24
C ALA A 249 1.13 -8.17 -9.53
N LEU A 250 1.85 -7.25 -10.18
CA LEU A 250 3.31 -7.32 -10.36
C LEU A 250 4.05 -7.36 -9.02
N LEU A 251 3.77 -6.42 -8.10
CA LEU A 251 4.39 -6.43 -6.78
C LEU A 251 4.10 -7.73 -6.01
N ALA A 252 2.83 -8.15 -5.97
CA ALA A 252 2.43 -9.40 -5.32
C ALA A 252 3.15 -10.63 -5.92
N ARG A 253 3.31 -10.67 -7.25
CA ARG A 253 4.02 -11.76 -7.93
C ARG A 253 5.52 -11.76 -7.63
N PHE A 254 6.17 -10.59 -7.63
CA PHE A 254 7.60 -10.50 -7.32
C PHE A 254 7.92 -10.82 -5.85
N LEU A 255 6.99 -10.51 -4.93
CA LEU A 255 7.07 -10.99 -3.54
C LEU A 255 6.91 -12.52 -3.47
N ALA A 256 5.92 -13.09 -4.17
CA ALA A 256 5.67 -14.53 -4.19
C ALA A 256 6.75 -15.37 -4.89
N LEU A 257 7.60 -14.75 -5.71
CA LEU A 257 8.77 -15.37 -6.37
C LEU A 257 10.08 -15.16 -5.59
N ASP A 258 10.05 -14.51 -4.42
CA ASP A 258 11.22 -13.99 -3.69
C ASP A 258 12.11 -13.06 -4.54
N TRP A 259 11.61 -12.39 -5.58
CA TRP A 259 12.43 -11.46 -6.37
C TRP A 259 12.71 -10.17 -5.61
N VAL A 260 11.72 -9.72 -4.85
CA VAL A 260 11.84 -8.59 -3.92
C VAL A 260 11.37 -8.99 -2.53
N ALA A 261 11.88 -8.33 -1.49
CA ALA A 261 11.49 -8.52 -0.10
C ALA A 261 11.28 -7.17 0.60
N CYS A 262 10.23 -7.06 1.42
CA CYS A 262 9.95 -5.87 2.21
C CYS A 262 10.99 -5.68 3.33
N VAL A 263 11.47 -4.44 3.51
CA VAL A 263 12.33 -4.07 4.64
C VAL A 263 11.46 -3.70 5.85
N PRO A 264 11.59 -4.36 7.01
CA PRO A 264 10.80 -4.03 8.21
C PRO A 264 10.87 -2.56 8.61
N GLY A 265 9.75 -1.95 9.01
CA GLY A 265 9.67 -0.54 9.38
C GLY A 265 9.98 0.45 8.24
N SER A 266 9.94 -0.01 6.99
CA SER A 266 10.31 0.78 5.82
C SER A 266 9.44 0.45 4.61
N ARG A 267 9.38 1.40 3.68
CA ARG A 267 8.77 1.21 2.36
C ARG A 267 9.75 0.61 1.35
N ALA A 268 11.04 0.53 1.69
CA ALA A 268 12.07 0.03 0.81
C ALA A 268 11.89 -1.46 0.51
N LEU A 269 12.24 -1.84 -0.72
CA LEU A 269 12.27 -3.22 -1.19
C LEU A 269 13.73 -3.62 -1.45
N THR A 270 14.14 -4.75 -0.90
CA THR A 270 15.42 -5.39 -1.24
C THR A 270 15.19 -6.31 -2.44
N VAL A 271 16.02 -6.22 -3.47
CA VAL A 271 16.05 -7.20 -4.57
C VAL A 271 16.95 -8.34 -4.14
N THR A 272 16.49 -9.59 -4.25
CA THR A 272 17.28 -10.77 -3.89
C THR A 272 18.16 -11.22 -5.05
N ARG A 273 19.10 -12.16 -4.83
CA ARG A 273 19.85 -12.79 -5.92
C ARG A 273 18.94 -13.50 -6.94
N LYS A 274 17.81 -14.09 -6.51
CA LYS A 274 16.79 -14.65 -7.43
C LYS A 274 16.15 -13.54 -8.27
N GLY A 275 15.87 -12.40 -7.66
CA GLY A 275 15.32 -11.23 -8.35
C GLY A 275 16.31 -10.61 -9.35
N GLU A 276 17.60 -10.56 -9.04
CA GLU A 276 18.63 -10.08 -9.97
C GLU A 276 18.64 -10.91 -11.27
N SER A 277 18.55 -12.24 -11.18
CA SER A 277 18.37 -13.12 -12.35
C SER A 277 17.00 -12.91 -12.99
N GLY A 278 15.91 -13.00 -12.24
CA GLY A 278 14.55 -12.90 -12.78
C GLY A 278 14.26 -11.60 -13.54
N PHE A 279 14.71 -10.45 -13.03
CA PHE A 279 14.58 -9.16 -13.72
C PHE A 279 15.48 -9.06 -14.96
N ALA A 280 16.64 -9.72 -14.97
CA ALA A 280 17.48 -9.80 -16.17
C ALA A 280 16.85 -10.72 -17.24
N ASP A 281 16.39 -11.90 -16.85
CA ASP A 281 15.88 -12.94 -17.75
C ASP A 281 14.54 -12.55 -18.39
N TRP A 282 13.61 -11.98 -17.61
CA TRP A 282 12.26 -11.64 -18.11
C TRP A 282 12.14 -10.23 -18.68
N PHE A 283 12.97 -9.29 -18.25
CA PHE A 283 12.82 -7.86 -18.58
C PHE A 283 14.09 -7.21 -19.12
N GLY A 284 15.22 -7.92 -19.20
CA GLY A 284 16.51 -7.34 -19.59
C GLY A 284 17.09 -6.35 -18.58
N ILE A 285 16.58 -6.31 -17.33
CA ILE A 285 16.93 -5.29 -16.33
C ILE A 285 18.05 -5.80 -15.43
N ALA A 286 19.22 -5.16 -15.52
CA ALA A 286 20.33 -5.37 -14.58
C ALA A 286 20.01 -4.80 -13.19
N ALA A 287 19.24 -5.53 -12.39
CA ALA A 287 18.76 -5.09 -11.08
C ALA A 287 19.82 -5.14 -9.95
N ARG A 288 21.13 -5.12 -10.25
CA ARG A 288 22.21 -5.24 -9.25
C ARG A 288 22.19 -4.08 -8.24
N GLY A 289 22.68 -4.35 -7.03
CA GLY A 289 22.95 -3.29 -6.05
C GLY A 289 24.22 -2.52 -6.40
N GLU A 290 24.15 -1.19 -6.50
CA GLU A 290 25.33 -0.33 -6.70
C GLU A 290 26.12 -0.08 -5.40
N ASP A 291 25.68 -0.65 -4.27
CA ASP A 291 26.25 -0.45 -2.94
C ASP A 291 27.34 -1.49 -2.54
N GLU A 292 27.65 -2.48 -3.39
CA GLU A 292 28.88 -3.31 -3.26
C GLU A 292 30.04 -2.65 -4.05
N GLN A 293 30.52 -1.49 -3.59
CA GLN A 293 31.87 -1.06 -3.96
C GLN A 293 32.86 -1.91 -3.15
N PRO A 294 33.71 -2.75 -3.79
CA PRO A 294 34.76 -3.45 -3.07
C PRO A 294 35.72 -2.41 -2.48
N GLY A 295 36.15 -2.66 -1.23
CA GLY A 295 36.87 -1.67 -0.43
C GLY A 295 38.09 -1.09 -1.15
N ARG A 296 38.20 0.24 -1.17
CA ARG A 296 39.43 0.92 -1.54
C ARG A 296 40.27 1.10 -0.28
N LEU A 297 41.41 0.39 -0.27
CA LEU A 297 42.48 0.46 0.72
C LEU A 297 43.05 1.89 0.84
#